data_AF-A0A645C7E7-F1
#
_entry.id   AF-A0A645C7E7-F1
#
_cell.length_a   1.000
_cell.length_b   1.000
_cell.length_c   1.000
_cell.angle_alpha   90.00
_cell.angle_beta   90.00
_cell.angle_gamma   90.00
#
_symmetry.space_group_name_H-M   'P 1'
#
loop_
_entity.id
_entity.type
_entity.pdbx_description
1 polymer ?
#
loop_
_entity_poly.entity_id
_entity_poly.type
_entity_poly.pdbx_seq_one_letter_code
_entity_poly.pdbx_strand_id
1 'polypeptide(L)'
;MSGIQKQVLAWRKNAYGPNEEYFVPEQHDLQVILENQMRQGAELPRLYECCGTEDFLHSDNIAFRNQALELGADLTYEEGPGVHNFDFWDPYIRRVLDWIPLKEKLVE
;
A
#
# COMPACT_ATOMS: atom_id res chain seq x y z
N MET A 1 -1.28 -21.71 -10.65
CA MET A 1 -1.31 -20.23 -10.57
C MET A 1 -2.70 -19.75 -10.90
N SER A 2 -3.33 -18.97 -10.02
CA SER A 2 -4.62 -18.31 -10.27
C SER A 2 -4.52 -17.35 -11.47
N GLY A 3 -5.66 -16.92 -12.03
CA GLY A 3 -5.68 -15.91 -13.10
C GLY A 3 -4.98 -14.61 -12.70
N ILE A 4 -5.14 -14.21 -11.44
CA ILE A 4 -4.53 -13.01 -10.85
C ILE A 4 -3.00 -13.15 -10.79
N GLN A 5 -2.48 -14.29 -10.33
CA GLN A 5 -1.02 -14.51 -10.27
C GLN A 5 -0.35 -14.39 -11.64
N LYS A 6 -1.03 -14.85 -12.71
CA LYS A 6 -0.52 -14.67 -14.09
C LYS A 6 -0.49 -13.20 -14.51
N GLN A 7 -1.50 -12.42 -14.12
CA GLN A 7 -1.53 -10.98 -14.41
C GLN A 7 -0.44 -10.24 -13.65
N VAL A 8 -0.27 -10.52 -12.35
CA VAL A 8 0.81 -9.93 -11.53
C VAL A 8 2.19 -10.22 -12.15
N LEU A 9 2.45 -11.46 -12.56
CA LEU A 9 3.70 -11.82 -13.23
C LEU A 9 3.89 -11.08 -14.57
N ALA A 10 2.83 -10.95 -15.36
CA ALA A 10 2.88 -10.19 -16.61
C ALA A 10 3.16 -8.71 -16.34
N TRP A 11 2.57 -8.12 -15.30
CA TRP A 11 2.80 -6.73 -14.90
C TRP A 11 4.24 -6.52 -14.43
N ARG A 12 4.75 -7.37 -13.53
CA ARG A 12 6.15 -7.31 -13.08
C ARG A 12 7.12 -7.44 -14.24
N LYS A 13 6.86 -8.38 -15.16
CA LYS A 13 7.66 -8.52 -16.39
C LYS A 13 7.65 -7.26 -17.25
N ASN A 14 6.50 -6.60 -17.40
CA ASN A 14 6.39 -5.39 -18.22
C ASN A 14 7.00 -4.16 -17.52
N ALA A 15 6.95 -4.09 -16.19
CA ALA A 15 7.52 -3.00 -15.41
C ALA A 15 9.03 -3.13 -15.24
N TYR A 16 9.52 -4.34 -14.98
CA TYR A 16 10.91 -4.60 -14.56
C TYR A 16 11.70 -5.47 -15.52
N GLY A 17 11.15 -5.85 -16.68
CA GLY A 17 11.81 -6.68 -17.67
C GLY A 17 11.61 -8.19 -17.48
N PRO A 18 12.00 -9.02 -18.47
CA PRO A 18 11.72 -10.47 -18.51
C PRO A 18 12.12 -11.26 -17.25
N ASN A 19 13.16 -10.80 -16.55
CA ASN A 19 13.68 -11.41 -15.33
C ASN A 19 13.89 -10.35 -14.23
N GLU A 20 13.05 -9.32 -14.18
CA GLU A 20 13.17 -8.22 -13.21
C GLU A 20 14.51 -7.46 -13.30
N GLU A 21 15.11 -7.42 -14.49
CA GLU A 21 16.39 -6.76 -14.81
C GLU A 21 16.44 -5.26 -14.42
N TYR A 22 15.28 -4.61 -14.34
CA TYR A 22 15.14 -3.21 -13.95
C TYR A 22 14.53 -3.03 -12.56
N PHE A 23 14.36 -4.11 -11.79
CA PHE A 23 13.91 -4.02 -10.41
C PHE A 23 15.08 -3.63 -9.51
N VAL A 24 14.99 -2.47 -8.88
CA VAL A 24 15.94 -1.97 -7.90
C VAL A 24 15.19 -1.91 -6.56
N PRO A 25 15.44 -2.81 -5.60
CA PRO A 25 14.67 -2.89 -4.37
C PRO A 25 14.62 -1.56 -3.59
N GLU A 26 15.73 -0.83 -3.55
CA GLU A 26 15.84 0.46 -2.87
C GLU A 26 14.98 1.56 -3.50
N GLN A 27 14.45 1.34 -4.70
CA GLN A 27 13.58 2.28 -5.43
C GLN A 27 12.17 1.75 -5.66
N HIS A 28 11.99 0.43 -5.68
CA HIS A 28 10.74 -0.21 -6.13
C HIS A 28 10.09 -1.13 -5.08
N ASP A 29 10.80 -1.49 -4.01
CA ASP A 29 10.26 -2.32 -2.93
C ASP A 29 9.92 -1.44 -1.72
N LEU A 30 8.62 -1.30 -1.44
CA LEU A 30 8.15 -0.47 -0.32
C LEU A 30 8.70 -0.93 1.03
N GLN A 31 8.93 -2.22 1.23
CA GLN A 31 9.47 -2.76 2.47
C GLN A 31 10.93 -2.34 2.68
N VAL A 32 11.73 -2.44 1.60
CA VAL A 32 13.14 -2.02 1.60
C VAL A 32 13.26 -0.50 1.74
N ILE A 33 12.42 0.25 1.04
CA ILE A 33 12.38 1.72 1.14
C ILE A 33 12.05 2.12 2.59
N LEU A 34 11.01 1.55 3.19
CA LEU A 34 10.60 1.88 4.54
C LEU A 34 11.70 1.58 5.55
N GLU A 35 12.29 0.38 5.51
CA GLU A 35 13.39 0.00 6.40
C GLU A 35 14.57 0.97 6.27
N ASN A 36 14.96 1.30 5.03
CA ASN A 36 16.07 2.21 4.77
C ASN A 36 15.79 3.62 5.29
N GLN A 37 14.58 4.14 5.11
CA GLN A 37 14.20 5.48 5.59
C GLN A 37 14.16 5.53 7.11
N MET A 38 13.57 4.52 7.76
CA MET A 38 13.50 4.44 9.22
C MET A 38 14.91 4.30 9.83
N ARG A 39 15.78 3.47 9.24
CA ARG A 39 17.19 3.33 9.68
C ARG A 39 17.98 4.62 9.55
N GLN A 40 17.69 5.44 8.54
CA GLN A 40 18.33 6.75 8.35
C GLN A 40 17.77 7.84 9.27
N GLY A 41 16.72 7.54 10.06
CA GLY A 41 16.05 8.54 10.90
C GLY A 41 15.32 9.60 10.07
N ALA A 42 14.86 9.25 8.88
CA ALA A 42 14.12 10.18 8.03
C ALA A 42 12.79 10.58 8.69
N GLU A 43 12.42 11.85 8.59
CA GLU A 43 11.08 12.30 8.97
C GLU A 43 10.07 11.85 7.92
N LEU A 44 9.28 10.84 8.25
CA LEU A 44 8.21 10.35 7.38
C LEU A 44 6.93 11.17 7.58
N PRO A 45 6.13 11.38 6.51
CA PRO A 45 4.75 11.79 6.70
C PRO A 45 4.00 10.68 7.47
N ARG A 46 2.90 11.05 8.12
CA ARG A 46 1.94 10.05 8.60
C ARG A 46 1.47 9.24 7.40
N LEU A 47 1.35 7.94 7.58
CA LEU A 47 0.92 6.99 6.55
C LEU A 47 -0.53 6.59 6.81
N TYR A 48 -1.27 6.40 5.73
CA TYR A 48 -2.60 5.81 5.77
C TYR A 48 -2.64 4.65 4.77
N GLU A 49 -3.15 3.50 5.21
CA GLU A 49 -3.31 2.31 4.39
C GLU A 49 -4.70 1.72 4.60
N CYS A 50 -5.35 1.32 3.52
CA CYS A 50 -6.56 0.53 3.61
C CYS A 50 -6.69 -0.56 2.55
N CYS A 51 -7.23 -1.71 2.95
CA CYS A 51 -7.40 -2.85 2.07
C CYS A 51 -8.69 -3.63 2.38
N GLY A 52 -9.32 -4.18 1.34
CA GLY A 52 -10.46 -5.08 1.50
C GLY A 52 -10.02 -6.46 1.97
N THR A 53 -10.76 -7.11 2.86
CA THR A 53 -10.40 -8.43 3.41
C THR A 53 -10.52 -9.57 2.40
N GLU A 54 -11.22 -9.36 1.28
CA GLU A 54 -11.32 -10.30 0.16
C GLU A 54 -10.50 -9.85 -1.06
N ASP A 55 -9.72 -8.77 -0.94
CA ASP A 55 -8.81 -8.32 -1.98
C ASP A 55 -7.66 -9.33 -2.15
N PHE A 56 -7.25 -9.57 -3.39
CA PHE A 56 -6.11 -10.45 -3.68
C PHE A 56 -4.77 -9.88 -3.19
N LEU A 57 -4.73 -8.59 -2.85
CA LEU A 57 -3.58 -7.90 -2.25
C LEU A 57 -3.61 -7.88 -0.71
N HIS A 58 -4.64 -8.46 -0.06
CA HIS A 58 -4.82 -8.35 1.40
C HIS A 58 -3.60 -8.84 2.20
N SER A 59 -3.07 -10.01 1.85
CA SER A 59 -1.87 -10.57 2.51
C SER A 59 -0.64 -9.67 2.38
N ASP A 60 -0.44 -9.03 1.22
CA ASP A 60 0.70 -8.14 0.98
C ASP A 60 0.56 -6.84 1.78
N ASN A 61 -0.66 -6.31 1.91
CA ASN A 61 -0.98 -5.16 2.76
C ASN A 61 -0.71 -5.49 4.25
N ILE A 62 -1.17 -6.64 4.75
CA ILE A 62 -0.88 -7.08 6.12
C ILE A 62 0.63 -7.21 6.37
N ALA A 63 1.40 -7.71 5.41
CA ALA A 63 2.85 -7.81 5.54
C ALA A 63 3.51 -6.42 5.67
N PHE A 64 3.14 -5.47 4.82
CA PHE A 64 3.66 -4.11 4.88
C PHE A 64 3.25 -3.40 6.17
N ARG A 65 1.97 -3.46 6.55
CA ARG A 65 1.45 -2.94 7.82
C ARG A 65 2.26 -3.44 9.01
N ASN A 66 2.48 -4.74 9.12
CA ASN A 66 3.20 -5.32 10.25
C ASN A 66 4.64 -4.78 10.32
N GLN A 67 5.35 -4.75 9.20
CA GLN A 67 6.70 -4.19 9.14
C GLN A 67 6.72 -2.70 9.52
N ALA A 68 5.75 -1.92 9.04
CA ALA A 68 5.66 -0.49 9.34
C ALA A 68 5.46 -0.24 10.84
N LEU A 69 4.57 -1.00 11.47
CA LEU A 69 4.31 -0.93 12.91
C LEU A 69 5.53 -1.39 13.73
N GLU A 70 6.21 -2.46 13.31
CA GLU A 70 7.43 -2.97 13.97
C GLU A 70 8.58 -1.97 13.91
N LEU A 71 8.74 -1.26 12.79
CA LEU A 71 9.74 -0.21 12.63
C LEU A 71 9.37 1.11 13.33
N GLY A 72 8.13 1.23 13.83
CA GLY A 72 7.64 2.41 14.53
C GLY A 72 7.19 3.56 13.62
N ALA A 73 6.79 3.29 12.38
CA ALA A 73 6.21 4.29 11.50
C ALA A 73 4.81 4.72 12.01
N ASP A 74 4.48 6.00 11.86
CA ASP A 74 3.13 6.52 12.18
C ASP A 74 2.15 6.12 11.08
N LEU A 75 1.63 4.89 11.18
CA LEU A 75 0.68 4.29 10.25
C LEU A 75 -0.73 4.22 10.85
N THR A 76 -1.69 4.85 10.17
CA THR A 76 -3.12 4.56 10.32
C THR A 76 -3.51 3.45 9.34
N TYR A 77 -4.04 2.34 9.86
CA TYR A 77 -4.45 1.20 9.05
C TYR A 77 -5.95 0.91 9.22
N GLU A 78 -6.66 0.72 8.10
CA GLU A 78 -8.07 0.34 8.10
C GLU A 78 -8.33 -0.83 7.13
N GLU A 79 -9.09 -1.82 7.57
CA GLU A 79 -9.56 -2.90 6.70
C GLU A 79 -11.06 -3.15 6.90
N GLY A 80 -11.66 -3.85 5.96
CA GLY A 80 -13.07 -4.23 6.04
C GLY A 80 -13.49 -5.09 4.85
N PRO A 81 -14.73 -5.61 4.86
CA PRO A 81 -15.23 -6.43 3.76
C PRO A 81 -15.17 -5.66 2.44
N GLY A 82 -14.58 -6.28 1.41
CA GLY A 82 -14.42 -5.71 0.09
C GLY A 82 -13.39 -6.46 -0.75
N VAL A 83 -13.58 -6.37 -2.06
CA VAL A 83 -12.62 -6.82 -3.08
C VAL A 83 -11.99 -5.61 -3.77
N HIS A 84 -11.14 -5.84 -4.77
CA HIS A 84 -10.45 -4.80 -5.54
C HIS A 84 -11.39 -4.05 -6.51
N ASN A 85 -12.34 -3.27 -5.98
CA ASN A 85 -13.34 -2.55 -6.76
C ASN A 85 -13.77 -1.21 -6.12
N PHE A 86 -14.57 -0.45 -6.86
CA PHE A 86 -15.08 0.85 -6.39
C PHE A 86 -16.10 0.75 -5.27
N ASP A 87 -16.79 -0.38 -5.07
CA ASP A 87 -17.70 -0.54 -3.94
C ASP A 87 -16.94 -0.49 -2.60
N PHE A 88 -15.70 -0.99 -2.58
CA PHE A 88 -14.78 -0.80 -1.46
C PHE A 88 -14.18 0.61 -1.46
N TRP A 89 -13.66 1.11 -2.59
CA TRP A 89 -12.92 2.38 -2.58
C TRP A 89 -13.78 3.63 -2.36
N ASP A 90 -15.05 3.65 -2.78
CA ASP A 90 -15.93 4.84 -2.64
C ASP A 90 -16.18 5.27 -1.18
N PRO A 91 -16.48 4.37 -0.23
CA PRO A 91 -16.53 4.76 1.18
C PRO A 91 -15.15 5.03 1.78
N TYR A 92 -14.09 4.32 1.38
CA TYR A 92 -12.75 4.49 1.98
C TYR A 92 -12.03 5.76 1.53
N ILE A 93 -12.30 6.28 0.33
CA ILE A 93 -11.75 7.57 -0.08
C ILE A 93 -12.27 8.71 0.79
N ARG A 94 -13.53 8.66 1.25
CA ARG A 94 -14.07 9.65 2.21
C ARG A 94 -13.32 9.61 3.54
N ARG A 95 -13.02 8.41 4.04
CA ARG A 95 -12.25 8.23 5.28
C ARG A 95 -10.84 8.81 5.20
N VAL A 96 -10.14 8.56 4.09
CA VAL A 96 -8.82 9.17 3.83
C VAL A 96 -8.93 10.70 3.81
N LEU A 97 -9.94 11.24 3.13
CA LEU A 97 -10.14 12.68 3.05
C LEU A 97 -10.45 13.32 4.42
N ASP A 98 -11.19 12.62 5.29
CA ASP A 98 -11.42 13.04 6.68
C ASP A 98 -10.15 12.95 7.55
N TRP A 99 -9.24 12.02 7.24
CA TRP A 99 -7.98 11.82 7.96
C TRP A 99 -6.90 12.83 7.57
N ILE A 100 -6.87 13.26 6.31
CA ILE A 100 -5.91 14.28 5.83
C ILE A 100 -6.28 15.64 6.46
N PRO A 101 -5.29 16.43 6.94
CA PRO A 101 -5.53 17.75 7.50
C PRO A 101 -5.83 18.79 6.39
N LEU A 102 -7.00 18.67 5.75
CA LEU A 102 -7.45 19.59 4.71
C LEU A 102 -7.77 20.98 5.30
N LYS A 103 -7.41 22.03 4.55
CA LYS A 103 -7.72 23.42 4.93
C LYS A 103 -9.22 23.73 4.82
N GLU A 104 -9.88 23.08 3.86
CA GLU A 104 -11.30 23.22 3.59
C GLU A 104 -11.98 21.87 3.81
N LYS A 105 -13.22 21.90 4.30
CA LYS A 105 -14.00 20.68 4.48
C LYS A 105 -14.51 20.17 3.14
N LEU A 106 -14.78 18.86 3.09
CA LEU A 106 -15.51 18.27 1.97
C LEU A 106 -16.88 18.94 1.84
N VAL A 107 -17.31 19.15 0.60
CA VAL A 107 -18.67 19.60 0.30
C VAL A 107 -19.60 18.42 0.55
N GLU A 108 -20.60 18.62 1.40
CA GLU A 108 -21.65 17.63 1.72
C GLU A 108 -22.62 17.41 0.56
#